data_AF-A0A378TP57-F1
#
_entry.id   AF-A0A378TP57-F1
#
_cell.length_a   1.000
_cell.length_b   1.000
_cell.length_c   1.000
_cell.angle_alpha   90.00
_cell.angle_beta   90.00
_cell.angle_gamma   90.00
#
_symmetry.space_group_name_H-M   'P 1'
#
loop_
_entity.id
_entity.type
_entity.pdbx_description
1 polymer ?
#
loop_
_entity_poly.entity_id
_entity_poly.type
_entity_poly.pdbx_seq_one_letter_code
_entity_poly.pdbx_strand_id
1 'polypeptide(L)'
;MMRGVRTAVPPGGDDESSAMVTCPQGHANPAEWTSCGECGQPLRRPWGPRGWFTDARLWAVFAGAMVVIVGVGVLVGYLLLRPDGSTNETDDRRAVLQAWWITARPDVEDLRTALRDSQRAIQTWDSSGFDDACRRIHDAAAVGVAEHLPAPDAHISAELSAAAEDAHSASHMCLAVIAQSHNDYDGEFSAAVEQADQHLETARALVDLGITA
;
A
#
# COMPACT_ATOMS: atom_id res chain seq x y z
N MET A 1 -56.34 63.26 -70.52
CA MET A 1 -57.35 62.84 -69.54
C MET A 1 -57.09 61.40 -69.15
N MET A 2 -57.30 61.11 -67.87
CA MET A 2 -56.91 59.89 -67.16
C MET A 2 -57.79 58.66 -67.48
N ARG A 3 -57.31 57.51 -66.98
CA ARG A 3 -57.98 56.22 -66.67
C ARG A 3 -57.98 55.21 -67.83
N GLY A 4 -57.59 53.95 -67.64
CA GLY A 4 -57.16 53.25 -66.43
C GLY A 4 -57.19 51.75 -66.69
N VAL A 5 -56.16 51.03 -66.27
CA VAL A 5 -56.21 49.57 -66.14
C VAL A 5 -55.53 49.23 -64.82
N ARG A 6 -56.28 48.57 -63.92
CA ARG A 6 -55.82 48.06 -62.63
C ARG A 6 -55.90 46.54 -62.63
N THR A 7 -54.83 45.93 -62.10
CA THR A 7 -54.71 44.68 -61.30
C THR A 7 -54.97 43.34 -62.04
N ALA A 8 -54.18 42.27 -61.86
CA ALA A 8 -53.32 41.86 -60.74
C ALA A 8 -52.25 40.82 -61.16
N VAL A 9 -51.07 40.85 -60.51
CA VAL A 9 -50.12 39.72 -60.25
C VAL A 9 -49.30 40.12 -58.98
N PRO A 10 -49.00 39.20 -58.03
CA PRO A 10 -48.70 39.52 -56.61
C PRO A 10 -47.26 40.00 -56.33
N PRO A 11 -47.00 40.55 -55.12
CA PRO A 11 -45.71 41.14 -54.76
C PRO A 11 -44.73 40.12 -54.16
N GLY A 12 -43.45 40.36 -54.47
CA GLY A 12 -42.39 40.43 -53.46
C GLY A 12 -41.87 39.10 -52.92
N GLY A 13 -40.90 38.53 -53.62
CA GLY A 13 -39.92 37.64 -52.99
C GLY A 13 -39.06 38.42 -51.99
N ASP A 14 -39.05 37.90 -50.77
CA ASP A 14 -37.86 37.68 -49.95
C ASP A 14 -36.96 38.91 -49.71
N ASP A 15 -37.38 39.76 -48.77
CA ASP A 15 -36.47 40.60 -47.98
C ASP A 15 -35.61 39.70 -47.06
N GLU A 16 -34.68 38.92 -47.64
CA GLU A 16 -33.58 38.30 -46.90
C GLU A 16 -32.46 39.35 -46.73
N SER A 17 -32.82 40.39 -45.96
CA SER A 17 -31.96 41.52 -45.64
C SER A 17 -30.76 41.08 -44.81
N SER A 18 -29.65 40.88 -45.53
CA SER A 18 -28.30 41.34 -45.17
C SER A 18 -27.76 40.90 -43.80
N ALA A 19 -27.68 39.60 -43.54
CA ALA A 19 -26.74 39.13 -42.53
C ALA A 19 -25.31 39.40 -43.05
N MET A 20 -24.62 40.39 -42.48
CA MET A 20 -23.21 40.63 -42.78
C MET A 20 -22.34 39.81 -41.83
N VAL A 21 -21.32 39.16 -42.38
CA VAL A 21 -20.28 38.48 -41.61
C VAL A 21 -19.01 39.30 -41.67
N THR A 22 -18.43 39.56 -40.50
CA THR A 22 -17.18 40.32 -40.39
C THR A 22 -15.99 39.39 -40.36
N CYS A 23 -14.97 39.66 -41.18
CA CYS A 23 -13.73 38.90 -41.13
C CYS A 23 -12.92 39.28 -39.86
N PRO A 24 -11.90 38.48 -39.48
CA PRO A 24 -11.07 38.79 -38.31
C PRO A 24 -10.34 40.15 -38.38
N GLN A 25 -10.19 40.72 -39.57
CA GLN A 25 -9.58 42.05 -39.80
C GLN A 25 -10.60 43.20 -39.78
N GLY A 26 -11.89 42.90 -39.57
CA GLY A 26 -12.92 43.92 -39.38
C GLY A 26 -13.71 44.31 -40.63
N HIS A 27 -13.48 43.68 -41.79
CA HIS A 27 -14.20 43.99 -43.02
C HIS A 27 -15.56 43.27 -43.07
N ALA A 28 -16.60 43.98 -43.47
CA ALA A 28 -17.94 43.43 -43.65
C ALA A 28 -18.07 42.74 -45.00
N ASN A 29 -18.60 41.52 -45.01
CA ASN A 29 -18.83 40.74 -46.22
C ASN A 29 -20.25 40.14 -46.19
N PRO A 30 -20.84 39.81 -47.35
CA PRO A 30 -22.10 39.07 -47.41
C PRO A 30 -21.96 37.68 -46.75
N ALA A 31 -22.99 37.21 -46.04
CA ALA A 31 -22.94 35.94 -45.28
C ALA A 31 -22.72 34.71 -46.16
N GLU A 32 -23.09 34.76 -47.43
CA GLU A 32 -22.93 33.67 -48.37
C GLU A 32 -21.47 33.47 -48.84
N TRP A 33 -20.60 34.46 -48.61
CA TRP A 33 -19.19 34.37 -48.99
C TRP A 33 -18.41 33.45 -48.05
N THR A 34 -17.44 32.72 -48.60
CA THR A 34 -16.55 31.82 -47.84
C THR A 34 -15.20 32.45 -47.50
N SER A 35 -14.83 33.53 -48.19
CA SER A 35 -13.60 34.29 -47.99
C SER A 35 -13.84 35.79 -48.15
N CYS A 36 -13.04 36.62 -47.48
CA CYS A 36 -13.16 38.07 -47.55
C CYS A 36 -12.71 38.62 -48.91
N GLY A 37 -13.51 39.51 -49.51
CA GLY A 37 -13.22 40.10 -50.81
C GLY A 37 -11.99 40.99 -50.86
N GLU A 38 -11.64 41.62 -49.74
CA GLU A 38 -10.52 42.57 -49.71
C GLU A 38 -9.19 41.93 -49.30
N CYS A 39 -9.19 41.03 -48.31
CA CYS A 39 -7.95 40.49 -47.75
C CYS A 39 -7.78 38.98 -47.97
N GLY A 40 -8.75 38.30 -48.58
CA GLY A 40 -8.67 36.88 -48.94
C GLY A 40 -8.76 35.88 -47.78
N GLN A 41 -8.95 36.34 -46.53
CA GLN A 41 -9.02 35.47 -45.36
C GLN A 41 -10.34 34.67 -45.29
N PRO A 42 -10.34 33.43 -44.78
CA PRO A 42 -11.55 32.62 -44.66
C PRO A 42 -12.50 33.15 -43.59
N LEU A 43 -13.79 33.17 -43.89
CA LEU A 43 -14.83 33.59 -42.95
C LEU A 43 -15.27 32.37 -42.10
N ARG A 44 -15.17 32.47 -40.76
CA ARG A 44 -15.61 31.39 -39.84
C ARG A 44 -17.11 31.50 -39.57
N ARG A 45 -17.89 30.47 -39.93
CA ARG A 45 -19.31 30.36 -39.55
C ARG A 45 -19.46 29.65 -38.19
N PRO A 46 -20.36 30.09 -37.31
CA PRO A 46 -20.67 29.33 -36.09
C PRO A 46 -21.50 28.08 -36.42
N TRP A 47 -21.09 26.92 -35.88
CA TRP A 47 -21.71 25.62 -36.09
C TRP A 47 -22.91 25.46 -35.13
N GLY A 48 -24.09 25.06 -35.62
CA GLY A 48 -25.29 24.83 -34.80
C GLY A 48 -25.51 23.34 -34.48
N PRO A 49 -25.84 22.94 -33.22
CA PRO A 49 -25.95 21.52 -32.87
C PRO A 49 -27.41 21.08 -32.75
N ARG A 50 -27.95 20.30 -33.70
CA ARG A 50 -29.18 19.51 -33.50
C ARG A 50 -29.17 18.25 -34.37
N GLY A 51 -29.14 17.07 -33.76
CA GLY A 51 -29.48 15.83 -34.49
C GLY A 51 -29.19 14.47 -33.87
N TRP A 52 -28.28 14.32 -32.89
CA TRP A 52 -27.78 12.97 -32.54
C TRP A 52 -28.30 12.35 -31.21
N PHE A 53 -29.06 13.08 -30.39
CA PHE A 53 -29.39 12.65 -29.01
C PHE A 53 -30.73 11.92 -28.80
N THR A 54 -31.57 11.68 -29.83
CA THR A 54 -32.96 11.21 -29.63
C THR A 54 -33.28 9.80 -30.16
N ASP A 55 -32.29 8.97 -30.52
CA ASP A 55 -32.56 7.64 -31.09
C ASP A 55 -32.76 6.56 -29.99
N ALA A 56 -34.01 6.14 -29.79
CA ALA A 56 -34.42 5.19 -28.74
C ALA A 56 -33.78 3.79 -28.88
N ARG A 57 -33.32 3.43 -30.08
CA ARG A 57 -32.65 2.14 -30.35
C ARG A 57 -31.26 2.06 -29.72
N LEU A 58 -30.55 3.19 -29.60
CA LEU A 58 -29.24 3.23 -28.95
C LEU A 58 -29.37 3.05 -27.43
N TRP A 59 -30.42 3.61 -26.80
CA TRP A 59 -30.66 3.48 -25.37
C TRP A 59 -30.90 2.05 -24.90
N ALA A 60 -31.60 1.22 -25.70
CA ALA A 60 -31.83 -0.18 -25.37
C ALA A 60 -30.54 -1.01 -25.35
N VAL A 61 -29.61 -0.72 -26.27
CA VAL A 61 -28.29 -1.39 -26.35
C VAL A 61 -27.42 -0.99 -25.15
N PHE A 62 -27.39 0.30 -24.79
CA PHE A 62 -26.65 0.77 -23.62
C PHE A 62 -27.19 0.19 -22.32
N ALA A 63 -28.51 0.13 -22.14
CA ALA A 63 -29.13 -0.46 -20.95
C ALA A 63 -28.82 -1.96 -20.81
N GLY A 64 -28.90 -2.72 -21.92
CA GLY A 64 -28.55 -4.14 -21.93
C GLY A 64 -27.08 -4.40 -21.61
N ALA A 65 -26.16 -3.61 -22.20
CA ALA A 65 -24.73 -3.74 -21.93
C ALA A 65 -24.37 -3.44 -20.47
N MET A 66 -25.02 -2.45 -19.85
CA MET A 66 -24.80 -2.09 -18.44
C MET A 66 -25.21 -3.22 -17.50
N VAL A 67 -26.36 -3.88 -17.75
CA VAL A 67 -26.82 -5.02 -16.94
C VAL A 67 -25.85 -6.21 -17.04
N VAL A 68 -25.31 -6.49 -18.23
CA VAL A 68 -24.31 -7.55 -18.41
C VAL A 68 -23.00 -7.21 -17.70
N ILE A 69 -22.51 -5.98 -17.82
CA ILE A 69 -21.27 -5.55 -17.16
C ILE A 69 -21.42 -5.61 -15.63
N VAL A 70 -22.54 -5.13 -15.09
CA VAL A 70 -22.82 -5.19 -13.65
C VAL A 70 -23.01 -6.64 -13.20
N GLY A 71 -23.74 -7.46 -13.96
CA GLY A 71 -23.95 -8.87 -13.64
C GLY A 71 -22.65 -9.68 -13.64
N VAL A 72 -21.78 -9.46 -14.64
CA VAL A 72 -20.44 -10.07 -14.70
C VAL A 72 -19.56 -9.53 -13.58
N GLY A 73 -19.59 -8.23 -13.29
CA GLY A 73 -18.83 -7.63 -12.19
C GLY A 73 -19.24 -8.18 -10.82
N VAL A 74 -20.54 -8.37 -10.58
CA VAL A 74 -21.07 -8.98 -9.34
C VAL A 74 -20.71 -10.46 -9.26
N LEU A 75 -20.80 -11.21 -10.37
CA LEU A 75 -20.43 -12.63 -10.40
C LEU A 75 -18.93 -12.84 -10.19
N VAL A 76 -18.09 -12.03 -10.85
CA VAL A 76 -16.63 -12.05 -10.67
C VAL A 76 -16.27 -11.61 -9.27
N GLY A 77 -16.90 -10.57 -8.72
CA GLY A 77 -16.73 -10.16 -7.33
C GLY A 77 -17.10 -11.26 -6.35
N TYR A 78 -18.23 -11.94 -6.56
CA TYR A 78 -18.67 -13.06 -5.73
C TYR A 78 -17.75 -14.29 -5.83
N LEU A 79 -17.18 -14.57 -7.00
CA LEU A 79 -16.23 -15.66 -7.20
C LEU A 79 -14.85 -15.36 -6.61
N LEU A 80 -14.40 -14.09 -6.66
CA LEU A 80 -13.13 -13.65 -6.07
C LEU A 80 -13.21 -13.46 -4.55
N LEU A 81 -14.38 -13.13 -4.01
CA LEU A 81 -14.62 -12.93 -2.57
C LEU A 81 -15.19 -14.18 -1.89
N ARG A 82 -15.05 -15.37 -2.49
CA ARG A 82 -15.49 -16.61 -1.83
C ARG A 82 -14.78 -16.75 -0.47
N PRO A 83 -15.52 -16.88 0.64
CA PRO A 83 -14.95 -16.95 1.98
C PRO A 83 -14.35 -18.31 2.34
N ASP A 84 -14.26 -19.25 1.40
CA ASP A 84 -13.74 -20.61 1.64
C ASP A 84 -12.22 -20.65 1.93
N GLY A 85 -11.51 -19.52 1.79
CA GLY A 85 -10.06 -19.42 1.98
C GLY A 85 -9.59 -19.02 3.37
N SER A 86 -10.38 -18.26 4.16
CA SER A 86 -9.85 -17.61 5.37
C SER A 86 -9.59 -18.57 6.54
N THR A 87 -10.40 -19.62 6.67
CA THR A 87 -10.21 -20.66 7.69
C THR A 87 -9.00 -21.54 7.35
N ASN A 88 -8.86 -21.93 6.09
CA ASN A 88 -7.73 -22.73 5.62
C ASN A 88 -6.41 -21.95 5.72
N GLU A 89 -6.40 -20.67 5.36
CA GLU A 89 -5.21 -19.81 5.48
C GLU A 89 -4.79 -19.59 6.95
N THR A 90 -5.76 -19.44 7.85
CA THR A 90 -5.47 -19.28 9.29
C THR A 90 -4.93 -20.59 9.89
N ASP A 91 -5.52 -21.72 9.55
CA ASP A 91 -5.07 -23.05 9.99
C ASP A 91 -3.68 -23.39 9.44
N ASP A 92 -3.43 -23.08 8.16
CA ASP A 92 -2.12 -23.25 7.51
C ASP A 92 -1.05 -22.39 8.18
N ARG A 93 -1.34 -21.11 8.46
CA ARG A 93 -0.42 -20.22 9.16
C ARG A 93 -0.10 -20.72 10.57
N ARG A 94 -1.12 -21.18 11.32
CA ARG A 94 -0.94 -21.75 12.65
C ARG A 94 -0.02 -22.98 12.61
N ALA A 95 -0.23 -23.88 11.65
CA ALA A 95 0.58 -25.08 11.48
C ALA A 95 2.04 -24.74 11.14
N VAL A 96 2.29 -23.76 10.27
CA VAL A 96 3.65 -23.29 9.93
C VAL A 96 4.34 -22.68 11.15
N LEU A 97 3.65 -21.81 11.89
CA LEU A 97 4.21 -21.19 13.10
C LEU A 97 4.54 -22.25 14.16
N GLN A 98 3.64 -23.22 14.38
CA GLN A 98 3.86 -24.31 15.32
C GLN A 98 5.07 -25.18 14.92
N ALA A 99 5.19 -25.52 13.64
CA ALA A 99 6.31 -26.31 13.14
C ALA A 99 7.66 -25.59 13.32
N TRP A 100 7.70 -24.29 12.99
CA TRP A 100 8.89 -23.46 13.21
C TRP A 100 9.22 -23.32 14.70
N TRP A 101 8.23 -23.12 15.58
CA TRP A 101 8.49 -22.94 17.00
C TRP A 101 9.06 -24.18 17.67
N ILE A 102 8.70 -25.39 17.20
CA ILE A 102 9.27 -26.64 17.71
C ILE A 102 10.80 -26.65 17.54
N THR A 103 11.32 -26.12 16.45
CA THR A 103 12.76 -26.08 16.17
C THR A 103 13.45 -24.86 16.75
N ALA A 104 12.78 -23.70 16.81
CA ALA A 104 13.37 -22.45 17.30
C ALA A 104 13.40 -22.33 18.84
N ARG A 105 12.40 -22.91 19.52
CA ARG A 105 12.23 -22.78 20.98
C ARG A 105 13.46 -23.18 21.81
N PRO A 106 14.20 -24.27 21.52
CA PRO A 106 15.37 -24.63 22.29
C PRO A 106 16.42 -23.51 22.36
N ASP A 107 16.74 -22.88 21.23
CA ASP A 107 17.76 -21.83 21.16
C ASP A 107 17.26 -20.50 21.78
N VAL A 108 15.97 -20.20 21.62
CA VAL A 108 15.34 -19.06 22.31
C VAL A 108 15.37 -19.21 23.83
N GLU A 109 15.08 -20.41 24.34
CA GLU A 109 15.15 -20.68 25.79
C GLU A 109 16.60 -20.78 26.29
N ASP A 110 17.55 -21.21 25.45
CA ASP A 110 18.97 -21.21 25.79
C ASP A 110 19.47 -19.79 26.00
N LEU A 111 19.14 -18.87 25.08
CA LEU A 111 19.46 -17.45 25.23
C LEU A 111 18.85 -16.88 26.53
N ARG A 112 17.56 -17.13 26.76
CA ARG A 112 16.87 -16.67 27.97
C ARG A 112 17.51 -17.20 29.25
N THR A 113 17.92 -18.46 29.25
CA THR A 113 18.58 -19.09 30.38
C THR A 113 19.94 -18.46 30.63
N ALA A 114 20.73 -18.23 29.59
CA ALA A 114 22.04 -17.60 29.70
C ALA A 114 21.94 -16.15 30.23
N LEU A 115 20.95 -15.38 29.78
CA LEU A 115 20.65 -14.03 30.30
C LEU A 115 20.40 -14.09 31.82
N ARG A 116 19.56 -15.02 32.28
CA ARG A 116 19.22 -15.17 33.71
C ARG A 116 20.37 -15.70 34.55
N ASP A 117 21.15 -16.63 34.00
CA ASP A 117 22.32 -17.18 34.68
C ASP A 117 23.38 -16.09 34.88
N SER A 118 23.57 -15.17 33.92
CA SER A 118 24.49 -14.04 34.08
C SER A 118 24.06 -13.09 35.22
N GLN A 119 22.77 -12.76 35.31
CA GLN A 119 22.24 -11.94 36.41
C GLN A 119 22.40 -12.65 37.76
N ARG A 120 22.10 -13.96 37.82
CA ARG A 120 22.25 -14.75 39.04
C ARG A 120 23.72 -14.83 39.47
N ALA A 121 24.63 -15.02 38.52
CA ALA A 121 26.05 -15.09 38.79
C ALA A 121 26.58 -13.78 39.41
N ILE A 122 26.14 -12.63 38.91
CA ILE A 122 26.44 -11.32 39.54
C ILE A 122 25.92 -11.27 40.98
N GLN A 123 24.65 -11.64 41.20
CA GLN A 123 24.02 -11.57 42.53
C GLN A 123 24.69 -12.49 43.56
N THR A 124 25.27 -13.60 43.11
CA THR A 124 25.90 -14.62 43.95
C THR A 124 27.42 -14.55 43.98
N TRP A 125 28.01 -13.57 43.30
CA TRP A 125 29.47 -13.40 43.16
C TRP A 125 30.18 -14.63 42.56
N ASP A 126 29.50 -15.34 41.65
CA ASP A 126 30.04 -16.50 40.93
C ASP A 126 30.74 -16.05 39.64
N SER A 127 32.04 -15.79 39.71
CA SER A 127 32.81 -15.32 38.55
C SER A 127 32.92 -16.36 37.44
N SER A 128 33.03 -17.65 37.78
CA SER A 128 33.04 -18.74 36.79
C SER A 128 31.71 -18.85 36.07
N GLY A 129 30.61 -18.85 36.82
CA GLY A 129 29.26 -18.88 36.24
C GLY A 129 28.98 -17.65 35.38
N PHE A 130 29.54 -16.50 35.74
CA PHE A 130 29.40 -15.27 34.94
C PHE A 130 30.13 -15.37 33.59
N ASP A 131 31.38 -15.87 33.56
CA ASP A 131 32.13 -16.11 32.31
C ASP A 131 31.43 -17.11 31.39
N ASP A 132 30.99 -18.24 31.94
CA ASP A 132 30.26 -19.26 31.18
C ASP A 132 28.94 -18.70 30.62
N ALA A 133 28.19 -17.93 31.43
CA ALA A 133 26.95 -17.30 30.98
C ALA A 133 27.19 -16.28 29.86
N CYS A 134 28.23 -15.46 29.96
CA CYS A 134 28.59 -14.48 28.94
C CYS A 134 28.88 -15.10 27.57
N ARG A 135 29.62 -16.21 27.54
CA ARG A 135 29.89 -16.95 26.29
C ARG A 135 28.62 -17.57 25.73
N ARG A 136 27.75 -18.11 26.58
CA ARG A 136 26.45 -18.65 26.15
C ARG A 136 25.53 -17.57 25.60
N ILE A 137 25.46 -16.39 26.23
CA ILE A 137 24.71 -15.24 25.69
C ILE A 137 25.23 -14.90 24.29
N HIS A 138 26.55 -14.78 24.13
CA HIS A 138 27.18 -14.48 22.83
C HIS A 138 26.76 -15.48 21.76
N ASP A 139 26.96 -16.78 22.01
CA ASP A 139 26.75 -17.83 21.02
C ASP A 139 25.25 -18.03 20.71
N ALA A 140 24.39 -18.01 21.74
CA ALA A 140 22.95 -18.14 21.56
C ALA A 140 22.37 -16.94 20.79
N ALA A 141 22.87 -15.73 21.03
CA ALA A 141 22.43 -14.54 20.30
C ALA A 141 22.95 -14.49 18.85
N ALA A 142 24.25 -14.75 18.66
CA ALA A 142 24.90 -14.64 17.34
C ALA A 142 24.57 -15.79 16.39
N VAL A 143 24.30 -16.98 16.95
CA VAL A 143 24.10 -18.21 16.17
C VAL A 143 22.73 -18.79 16.43
N GLY A 144 22.42 -19.16 17.67
CA GLY A 144 21.21 -19.93 18.02
C GLY A 144 19.92 -19.25 17.55
N VAL A 145 19.63 -18.05 18.06
CA VAL A 145 18.43 -17.29 17.67
C VAL A 145 18.50 -16.85 16.20
N ALA A 146 19.68 -16.43 15.73
CA ALA A 146 19.87 -15.94 14.37
C ALA A 146 19.59 -17.00 13.30
N GLU A 147 19.85 -18.28 13.58
CA GLU A 147 19.57 -19.40 12.66
C GLU A 147 18.07 -19.55 12.34
N HIS A 148 17.19 -19.14 13.25
CA HIS A 148 15.74 -19.29 13.09
C HIS A 148 15.05 -18.03 12.53
N LEU A 149 15.82 -17.04 12.09
CA LEU A 149 15.30 -15.80 11.51
C LEU A 149 15.38 -15.78 9.97
N PRO A 150 14.37 -15.20 9.29
CA PRO A 150 13.14 -14.64 9.84
C PRO A 150 12.15 -15.73 10.30
N ALA A 151 11.38 -15.41 11.33
CA ALA A 151 10.25 -16.21 11.77
C ALA A 151 9.07 -16.08 10.77
N PRO A 152 8.10 -17.02 10.77
CA PRO A 152 6.92 -16.94 9.91
C PRO A 152 6.05 -15.68 10.13
N ASP A 153 6.09 -15.11 11.34
CA ASP A 153 5.46 -13.84 11.67
C ASP A 153 6.52 -12.73 11.81
N ALA A 154 6.23 -11.57 11.22
CA ALA A 154 7.16 -10.44 11.18
C ALA A 154 7.34 -9.76 12.56
N HIS A 155 6.31 -9.75 13.41
CA HIS A 155 6.41 -9.21 14.76
C HIS A 155 7.27 -10.13 15.65
N ILE A 156 7.10 -11.46 15.52
CA ILE A 156 7.99 -12.42 16.20
C ILE A 156 9.44 -12.22 15.74
N SER A 157 9.67 -12.03 14.44
CA SER A 157 11.00 -11.75 13.91
C SER A 157 11.62 -10.47 14.49
N ALA A 158 10.82 -9.40 14.62
CA ALA A 158 11.29 -8.13 15.15
C ALA A 158 11.72 -8.26 16.62
N GLU A 159 10.90 -8.91 17.45
CA GLU A 159 11.22 -9.12 18.86
C GLU A 159 12.44 -10.04 19.05
N LEU A 160 12.54 -11.15 18.31
CA LEU A 160 13.70 -12.03 18.40
C LEU A 160 14.99 -11.38 17.88
N SER A 161 14.90 -10.53 16.85
CA SER A 161 16.05 -9.78 16.36
C SER A 161 16.53 -8.74 17.39
N ALA A 162 15.59 -8.02 18.01
CA ALA A 162 15.92 -7.06 19.07
C ALA A 162 16.56 -7.76 20.28
N ALA A 163 15.98 -8.88 20.73
CA ALA A 163 16.55 -9.69 21.80
C ALA A 163 17.97 -10.16 21.48
N ALA A 164 18.21 -10.65 20.26
CA ALA A 164 19.52 -11.12 19.84
C ALA A 164 20.55 -9.98 19.78
N GLU A 165 20.17 -8.81 19.27
CA GLU A 165 21.07 -7.65 19.21
C GLU A 165 21.46 -7.16 20.61
N ASP A 166 20.48 -6.97 21.50
CA ASP A 166 20.72 -6.51 22.88
C ASP A 166 21.56 -7.52 23.66
N ALA A 167 21.25 -8.81 23.53
CA ALA A 167 22.02 -9.87 24.15
C ALA A 167 23.45 -9.99 23.59
N HIS A 168 23.62 -9.88 22.27
CA HIS A 168 24.93 -9.94 21.65
C HIS A 168 25.79 -8.75 22.11
N SER A 169 25.21 -7.55 22.17
CA SER A 169 25.85 -6.36 22.74
C SER A 169 26.24 -6.57 24.21
N ALA A 170 25.33 -7.06 25.05
CA ALA A 170 25.59 -7.36 26.45
C ALA A 170 26.73 -8.38 26.63
N SER A 171 26.81 -9.38 25.76
CA SER A 171 27.87 -10.40 25.80
C SER A 171 29.26 -9.79 25.60
N HIS A 172 29.40 -8.83 24.67
CA HIS A 172 30.66 -8.12 24.46
C HIS A 172 31.02 -7.24 25.64
N MET A 173 30.03 -6.60 26.28
CA MET A 173 30.27 -5.81 27.50
C MET A 173 30.85 -6.66 28.63
N CYS A 174 30.25 -7.83 28.90
CA CYS A 174 30.71 -8.66 30.01
C CYS A 174 32.01 -9.42 29.70
N LEU A 175 32.20 -9.90 28.47
CA LEU A 175 33.48 -10.50 28.04
C LEU A 175 34.62 -9.48 28.08
N ALA A 176 34.35 -8.21 27.78
CA ALA A 176 35.31 -7.12 27.93
C ALA A 176 35.73 -6.89 29.40
N VAL A 177 34.78 -7.00 30.35
CA VAL A 177 35.07 -6.95 31.80
C VAL A 177 35.93 -8.15 32.22
N ILE A 178 35.58 -9.36 31.78
CA ILE A 178 36.33 -10.59 32.10
C ILE A 178 37.76 -10.52 31.56
N ALA A 179 37.93 -9.98 30.35
CA ALA A 179 39.24 -9.75 29.74
C ALA A 179 40.04 -8.60 30.41
N GLN A 180 39.50 -7.97 31.46
CA GLN A 180 40.07 -6.81 32.14
C GLN A 180 40.40 -5.65 31.19
N SER A 181 39.62 -5.50 30.14
CA SER A 181 39.75 -4.36 29.23
C SER A 181 39.25 -3.08 29.91
N HIS A 182 39.80 -1.93 29.52
CA HIS A 182 39.28 -0.65 29.98
C HIS A 182 37.92 -0.40 29.34
N ASN A 183 36.87 -0.33 30.15
CA ASN A 183 35.50 -0.11 29.72
C ASN A 183 34.77 0.83 30.67
N ASP A 184 33.80 1.57 30.13
CA ASP A 184 32.96 2.53 30.87
C ASP A 184 31.50 2.04 30.92
N TYR A 185 31.29 0.72 31.05
CA TYR A 185 29.95 0.14 31.12
C TYR A 185 29.39 0.24 32.56
N ASP A 186 28.86 1.41 32.94
CA ASP A 186 28.13 1.62 34.19
C ASP A 186 26.63 1.30 34.05
N GLY A 187 26.31 0.00 34.11
CA GLY A 187 24.93 -0.50 34.14
C GLY A 187 24.32 -0.84 32.78
N GLU A 188 24.99 -0.54 31.66
CA GLU A 188 24.52 -0.87 30.30
C GLU A 188 24.35 -2.38 30.11
N PHE A 189 25.22 -3.18 30.73
CA PHE A 189 25.08 -4.64 30.71
C PHE A 189 23.72 -5.07 31.29
N SER A 190 23.38 -4.60 32.49
CA SER A 190 22.14 -4.98 33.16
C SER A 190 20.91 -4.53 32.37
N ALA A 191 20.95 -3.31 31.82
CA ALA A 191 19.88 -2.78 31.00
C ALA A 191 19.69 -3.60 29.71
N ALA A 192 20.77 -3.93 29.00
CA ALA A 192 20.73 -4.72 27.77
C ALA A 192 20.23 -6.15 28.03
N VAL A 193 20.67 -6.80 29.11
CA VAL A 193 20.18 -8.13 29.49
C VAL A 193 18.69 -8.09 29.83
N GLU A 194 18.22 -7.06 30.54
CA GLU A 194 16.80 -6.91 30.88
C GLU A 194 15.94 -6.65 29.63
N GLN A 195 16.40 -5.77 28.74
CA GLN A 195 15.73 -5.50 27.45
C GLN A 195 15.66 -6.77 26.59
N ALA A 196 16.74 -7.54 26.51
CA ALA A 196 16.76 -8.81 25.81
C ALA A 196 15.73 -9.80 26.38
N ASP A 197 15.65 -10.00 27.71
CA ASP A 197 14.64 -10.91 28.31
C ASP A 197 13.20 -10.43 28.03
N GLN A 198 12.94 -9.12 28.06
CA GLN A 198 11.63 -8.55 27.73
C GLN A 198 11.23 -8.81 26.26
N HIS A 199 12.16 -8.67 25.34
CA HIS A 199 11.93 -9.00 23.93
C HIS A 199 11.66 -10.50 23.73
N LEU A 200 12.39 -11.39 24.42
CA LEU A 200 12.13 -12.83 24.38
C LEU A 200 10.76 -13.20 24.94
N GLU A 201 10.35 -12.55 26.03
CA GLU A 201 9.01 -12.73 26.61
C GLU A 201 7.90 -12.29 25.65
N THR A 202 8.09 -11.15 24.99
CA THR A 202 7.14 -10.62 24.00
C THR A 202 7.05 -11.54 22.78
N ALA A 203 8.19 -11.98 22.24
CA ALA A 203 8.24 -12.95 21.14
C ALA A 203 7.49 -14.24 21.47
N ARG A 204 7.71 -14.80 22.68
CA ARG A 204 7.02 -16.01 23.13
C ARG A 204 5.52 -15.79 23.28
N ALA A 205 5.08 -14.65 23.82
CA ALA A 205 3.67 -14.32 23.92
C ALA A 205 2.98 -14.23 22.55
N LEU A 206 3.68 -13.68 21.54
CA LEU A 206 3.20 -13.63 20.16
C LEU A 206 3.10 -15.02 19.54
N VAL A 207 4.07 -15.90 19.79
CA VAL A 207 4.01 -17.31 19.36
C VAL A 207 2.80 -18.00 20.00
N ASP A 208 2.65 -17.91 21.31
CA ASP A 208 1.57 -18.58 22.04
C ASP A 208 0.20 -18.09 21.56
N LEU A 209 0.06 -16.78 21.31
CA LEU A 209 -1.14 -16.21 20.69
C LEU A 209 -1.38 -16.76 19.29
N GLY A 210 -0.35 -16.79 18.43
CA GLY A 210 -0.46 -17.27 17.05
C GLY A 210 -0.75 -18.77 16.93
N ILE A 211 -0.39 -19.57 17.92
CA ILE A 211 -0.67 -21.02 17.98
C ILE A 211 -2.06 -21.30 18.57
N THR A 212 -2.55 -20.45 19.48
CA THR A 212 -3.81 -20.72 20.22
C THR A 212 -5.04 -19.97 19.67
N ALA A 213 -4.85 -18.89 18.92
CA ALA A 213 -5.91 -18.20 18.17
C ALA A 213 -6.44 -19.08 17.04
#